data_AF-A0A3D2JA82-F1
#
_entry.id   AF-A0A3D2JA82-F1
#
_cell.length_a   1.000
_cell.length_b   1.000
_cell.length_c   1.000
_cell.angle_alpha   90.00
_cell.angle_beta   90.00
_cell.angle_gamma   90.00
#
_symmetry.space_group_name_H-M   'P 1'
#
loop_
_entity.id
_entity.type
_entity.pdbx_description
1 polymer ?
#
loop_
_entity_poly.entity_id
_entity_poly.type
_entity_poly.pdbx_seq_one_letter_code
_entity_poly.pdbx_strand_id
1 'polypeptide(L)'
;GNYNASTARIYEDFGFFTNNAKIGADATELFNTLTGYARYNYRKLLVAPDSLRPKFVEHIEREIQMQKEHGNGRLIFKMNALTDPDIIRRLYEASQAGVEVDLIIRGM
;
A
#
# COMPACT_ATOMS: atom_id res chain seq x y z
N GLY A 1 -6.87 0.42 -11.18
CA GLY A 1 -7.66 -0.42 -12.10
C GLY A 1 -6.84 -0.87 -13.28
N ASN A 2 -7.52 -1.44 -14.27
CA ASN A 2 -6.92 -1.80 -15.56
C ASN A 2 -7.26 -0.72 -16.61
N TYR A 3 -6.59 -0.77 -17.77
CA TYR A 3 -6.85 0.16 -18.88
C TYR A 3 -8.02 -0.30 -19.77
N ASN A 4 -9.13 -0.74 -19.17
CA ASN A 4 -10.32 -1.15 -19.92
C ASN A 4 -11.31 0.02 -20.10
N ALA A 5 -11.42 0.50 -21.34
CA ALA A 5 -12.28 1.63 -21.71
C ALA A 5 -13.77 1.37 -21.43
N SER A 6 -14.25 0.13 -21.50
CA SER A 6 -15.66 -0.18 -21.27
C SER A 6 -16.06 -0.04 -19.80
N THR A 7 -15.12 -0.26 -18.89
CA THR A 7 -15.38 -0.23 -17.44
C THR A 7 -14.88 1.05 -16.77
N ALA A 8 -14.03 1.83 -17.42
CA ALA A 8 -13.44 3.07 -16.90
C ALA A 8 -14.48 4.15 -16.51
N ARG A 9 -15.70 4.11 -17.06
CA ARG A 9 -16.79 5.03 -16.70
C ARG A 9 -17.59 4.58 -15.47
N ILE A 10 -17.45 3.32 -15.07
CA ILE A 10 -18.26 2.69 -14.03
C ILE A 10 -17.43 2.47 -12.75
N TYR A 11 -16.15 2.10 -12.90
CA TYR A 11 -15.24 1.96 -11.76
C TYR A 11 -14.49 3.25 -11.46
N GLU A 12 -14.35 3.56 -10.17
CA GLU A 12 -13.48 4.61 -9.67
C GLU A 12 -12.04 4.06 -9.58
N ASP A 13 -11.12 4.65 -10.34
CA ASP A 13 -9.71 4.26 -10.40
C ASP A 13 -8.80 5.49 -10.46
N PHE A 14 -7.56 5.34 -9.97
CA PHE A 14 -6.53 6.35 -10.08
C PHE A 14 -5.54 6.02 -11.21
N GLY A 15 -5.25 7.02 -12.04
CA GLY A 15 -4.10 7.04 -12.94
C GLY A 15 -3.04 8.00 -12.41
N PHE A 16 -1.80 7.53 -12.25
CA PHE A 16 -0.68 8.35 -11.80
C PHE A 16 0.35 8.49 -12.93
N PHE A 17 0.46 9.69 -13.50
CA PHE A 17 1.43 10.03 -14.53
C PHE A 17 2.58 10.83 -13.90
N THR A 18 3.82 10.40 -14.14
CA THR A 18 4.99 11.04 -13.54
C THR A 18 6.20 10.94 -14.47
N ASN A 19 7.11 11.92 -14.37
CA ASN A 19 8.45 11.89 -14.97
C ASN A 19 9.55 11.63 -13.93
N ASN A 20 9.21 11.20 -12.71
CA ASN A 20 10.18 10.94 -11.66
C ASN A 20 11.09 9.78 -12.06
N ALA A 21 12.38 10.06 -12.24
CA ALA A 21 13.36 9.09 -12.71
C ALA A 21 13.45 7.82 -11.83
N LYS A 22 13.26 7.94 -10.51
CA LYS A 22 13.31 6.79 -9.60
C LYS A 22 12.10 5.88 -9.78
N ILE A 23 10.91 6.45 -9.99
CA ILE A 23 9.69 5.68 -10.26
C ILE A 23 9.76 5.04 -11.66
N GLY A 24 10.27 5.76 -12.65
CA GLY A 24 10.45 5.22 -14.01
C GLY A 24 11.45 4.05 -14.05
N ALA A 25 12.55 4.15 -13.30
CA ALA A 25 13.52 3.05 -13.16
C ALA A 25 12.88 1.81 -12.52
N ASP A 26 12.17 1.99 -11.40
CA ASP A 26 11.47 0.89 -10.73
C ASP A 26 10.41 0.24 -11.64
N ALA A 27 9.67 1.04 -12.42
CA ALA A 27 8.69 0.51 -13.37
C ALA A 27 9.35 -0.34 -14.46
N THR A 28 10.50 0.09 -14.99
CA THR A 28 11.28 -0.67 -15.97
C THR A 28 11.77 -2.00 -15.38
N GLU A 29 12.32 -1.96 -14.17
CA GLU A 29 12.78 -3.14 -13.44
C GLU A 29 11.63 -4.12 -13.16
N LEU A 30 10.44 -3.62 -12.81
CA LEU A 30 9.26 -4.45 -12.60
C LEU A 30 8.88 -5.23 -13.86
N PHE A 31 8.89 -4.60 -15.03
CA PHE A 31 8.64 -5.28 -16.30
C PHE A 31 9.70 -6.35 -16.60
N ASN A 32 10.97 -6.08 -16.29
CA ASN A 32 12.05 -7.07 -16.45
C ASN A 32 11.90 -8.25 -15.50
N THR A 33 11.43 -8.04 -14.27
CA THR A 33 11.14 -9.12 -13.33
C THR A 33 9.99 -9.99 -13.82
N LEU A 34 8.95 -9.40 -14.41
CA LEU A 34 7.81 -10.15 -14.97
C LEU A 34 8.19 -11.01 -16.18
N THR A 35 9.20 -10.61 -16.95
CA THR A 35 9.71 -11.38 -18.10
C THR A 35 10.84 -12.36 -17.74
N GLY A 36 11.20 -12.45 -16.45
CA GLY A 36 12.10 -13.48 -15.93
C GLY A 36 13.59 -13.13 -15.90
N TYR A 37 13.96 -11.86 -16.05
CA TYR A 37 15.38 -11.45 -16.08
C TYR A 37 16.05 -11.52 -14.71
N ALA A 38 15.50 -10.84 -13.70
CA ALA A 38 16.08 -10.78 -12.34
C ALA A 38 15.08 -10.18 -11.34
N ARG A 39 15.30 -10.42 -10.04
CA ARG A 39 14.62 -9.69 -8.95
C ARG A 39 15.42 -8.45 -8.58
N TYR A 40 14.74 -7.32 -8.41
CA TYR A 40 15.35 -6.03 -8.09
C TYR A 40 14.84 -5.48 -6.74
N ASN A 41 15.69 -4.70 -6.08
CA ASN A 41 15.29 -3.90 -4.93
C ASN A 41 14.76 -2.55 -5.43
N TYR A 42 13.43 -2.38 -5.41
CA TYR A 42 12.78 -1.15 -5.85
C TYR A 42 13.07 0.02 -4.90
N ARG A 43 13.19 1.23 -5.45
CA ARG A 43 13.56 2.46 -4.73
C ARG A 43 12.34 3.15 -4.10
N LYS A 44 11.19 3.02 -4.75
CA LYS A 44 9.94 3.75 -4.50
C LYS A 44 8.73 2.85 -4.62
N LEU A 45 8.68 1.93 -5.59
CA LEU A 45 7.55 1.01 -5.73
C LEU A 45 7.56 -0.04 -4.62
N LEU A 46 6.37 -0.31 -4.08
CA LEU A 46 6.12 -1.45 -3.20
C LEU A 46 5.45 -2.54 -4.01
N VAL A 47 6.17 -3.62 -4.27
CA VAL A 47 5.76 -4.71 -5.16
C VAL A 47 5.55 -5.99 -4.35
N ALA A 48 4.40 -6.62 -4.56
CA ALA A 48 4.05 -7.90 -3.95
C ALA A 48 4.75 -9.07 -4.67
N PRO A 49 5.02 -10.19 -3.97
CA PRO A 49 4.81 -10.38 -2.53
C PRO A 49 5.94 -9.80 -1.67
N ASP A 50 7.06 -9.42 -2.29
CA ASP A 50 8.34 -9.28 -1.60
C ASP A 50 8.42 -8.06 -0.66
N SER A 51 8.03 -6.86 -1.12
CA SER A 51 8.25 -5.61 -0.36
C SER A 51 6.99 -5.00 0.24
N LEU A 52 5.82 -5.32 -0.34
CA LEU A 52 4.57 -4.66 0.00
C LEU A 52 4.14 -4.93 1.45
N ARG A 53 4.01 -6.21 1.83
CA ARG A 53 3.51 -6.59 3.16
C ARG A 53 4.44 -6.14 4.30
N PRO A 54 5.77 -6.35 4.25
CA PRO A 54 6.67 -5.84 5.29
C PRO A 54 6.57 -4.32 5.46
N LYS A 55 6.39 -3.57 4.37
CA LYS A 55 6.25 -2.11 4.44
C LYS A 55 4.94 -1.64 5.05
N PHE A 56 3.83 -2.34 4.82
CA PHE A 56 2.59 -2.06 5.56
C PHE A 56 2.77 -2.23 7.06
N VAL A 57 3.44 -3.30 7.49
CA VAL A 57 3.73 -3.54 8.92
C VAL A 57 4.60 -2.42 9.49
N GLU A 58 5.70 -2.06 8.81
CA GLU A 58 6.58 -0.94 9.21
C GLU A 58 5.82 0.39 9.33
N HIS A 59 4.90 0.68 8.40
CA HIS A 59 4.11 1.91 8.44
C HIS A 59 3.13 1.95 9.61
N ILE A 60 2.49 0.82 9.93
CA ILE A 60 1.60 0.71 11.09
C ILE A 60 2.41 0.89 12.38
N GLU A 61 3.55 0.19 12.52
CA GLU A 61 4.42 0.31 13.70
C GLU A 61 4.95 1.74 13.89
N ARG A 62 5.34 2.40 12.79
CA ARG A 62 5.78 3.79 12.83
C ARG A 62 4.66 4.70 13.33
N GLU A 63 3.43 4.50 12.88
CA GLU A 63 2.30 5.34 13.30
C GLU A 63 1.95 5.13 14.78
N ILE A 64 2.08 3.89 15.28
CA ILE A 64 1.98 3.60 16.72
C ILE A 64 3.02 4.40 17.51
N GLN A 65 4.25 4.46 17.02
CA GLN A 65 5.29 5.23 17.68
C GLN A 65 4.99 6.73 17.67
N MET A 66 4.53 7.27 16.52
CA MET A 66 4.11 8.67 16.41
C MET A 66 2.96 9.00 17.37
N GLN A 67 1.98 8.09 17.53
CA GLN A 67 0.90 8.25 18.51
C GLN A 67 1.43 8.34 19.94
N LYS A 68 2.41 7.51 20.30
CA LYS A 68 3.01 7.55 21.65
C LYS A 68 3.81 8.83 21.90
N GLU A 69 4.48 9.34 20.88
CA GLU A 69 5.34 10.53 20.99
C GLU A 69 4.57 11.85 20.89
N HIS A 70 3.51 11.90 20.07
CA HIS A 70 2.85 13.14 19.68
C HIS A 70 1.32 13.12 19.88
N GLY A 71 0.71 11.96 20.07
CA GLY A 71 -0.72 11.83 20.37
C GLY A 71 -1.67 12.09 19.18
N ASN A 72 -1.15 12.12 17.95
CA ASN A 72 -1.90 12.46 16.74
C ASN A 72 -1.76 11.44 15.59
N GLY A 73 -1.42 10.20 15.91
CA GLY A 73 -1.26 9.12 14.94
C GLY A 73 -2.57 8.75 14.27
N ARG A 74 -2.55 8.65 12.95
CA ARG A 74 -3.74 8.33 12.14
C ARG A 74 -3.40 7.47 10.94
N LEU A 75 -4.22 6.45 10.72
CA LEU A 75 -4.14 5.56 9.56
C LEU A 75 -5.44 5.61 8.76
N ILE A 76 -5.34 5.78 7.45
CA ILE A 76 -6.49 5.77 6.54
C ILE A 76 -6.24 4.72 5.46
N PHE A 77 -7.15 3.74 5.37
CA PHE A 77 -7.10 2.68 4.38
C PHE A 77 -8.35 2.71 3.50
N LYS A 78 -8.16 2.84 2.18
CA LYS A 78 -9.22 2.66 1.18
C LYS A 78 -8.87 1.46 0.30
N MET A 79 -9.71 0.43 0.30
CA MET A 79 -9.45 -0.80 -0.45
C MET A 79 -10.74 -1.55 -0.78
N ASN A 80 -10.61 -2.58 -1.62
CA ASN A 80 -11.74 -3.41 -1.99
C ASN A 80 -12.16 -4.38 -0.87
N ALA A 81 -11.17 -5.00 -0.24
CA ALA A 81 -11.34 -6.02 0.79
C ALA A 81 -10.13 -6.00 1.73
N LEU A 82 -10.35 -6.31 3.01
CA LEU A 82 -9.32 -6.44 4.04
C LEU A 82 -9.41 -7.86 4.63
N THR A 83 -8.52 -8.74 4.18
CA THR A 83 -8.61 -10.17 4.51
C THR A 83 -7.32 -10.76 5.10
N ASP A 84 -6.20 -10.03 5.07
CA ASP A 84 -4.93 -10.49 5.64
C ASP A 84 -5.00 -10.48 7.18
N PRO A 85 -4.97 -11.65 7.85
CA PRO A 85 -5.17 -11.72 9.30
C PRO A 85 -4.07 -11.02 10.11
N ASP A 86 -2.84 -10.99 9.59
CA ASP A 86 -1.72 -10.41 10.30
C ASP A 86 -1.75 -8.89 10.19
N ILE A 87 -2.10 -8.33 9.03
CA ILE A 87 -2.37 -6.89 8.90
C ILE A 87 -3.54 -6.48 9.81
N ILE A 88 -4.63 -7.26 9.85
CA ILE A 88 -5.78 -6.99 10.73
C ILE A 88 -5.35 -6.95 12.20
N ARG A 89 -4.53 -7.91 12.66
CA ARG A 89 -3.97 -7.89 14.03
C ARG A 89 -3.17 -6.64 14.32
N ARG A 90 -2.31 -6.20 13.39
CA ARG A 90 -1.53 -4.97 13.57
C ARG A 90 -2.39 -3.72 13.62
N LEU A 91 -3.50 -3.67 12.88
CA LEU A 91 -4.46 -2.58 12.98
C LEU A 91 -5.18 -2.55 14.33
N TYR A 92 -5.47 -3.72 14.93
CA TYR A 92 -5.96 -3.78 16.30
C TYR A 92 -4.93 -3.27 17.30
N GLU A 93 -3.66 -3.66 17.18
CA GLU A 93 -2.57 -3.14 18.01
C GLU A 93 -2.45 -1.61 17.89
N ALA A 94 -2.60 -1.07 16.67
CA ALA A 94 -2.57 0.36 16.44
C ALA A 94 -3.72 1.09 17.14
N SER A 95 -4.95 0.58 16.96
CA SER A 95 -6.13 1.12 17.65
C SER A 95 -6.00 1.06 19.17
N GLN A 96 -5.48 -0.05 19.72
CA GLN A 96 -5.23 -0.19 21.16
C GLN A 96 -4.17 0.79 21.69
N ALA A 97 -3.21 1.19 20.85
CA ALA A 97 -2.24 2.23 21.18
C ALA A 97 -2.81 3.66 21.06
N GLY A 98 -4.07 3.81 20.64
CA GLY A 98 -4.76 5.09 20.50
C GLY A 98 -4.65 5.73 19.11
N VAL A 99 -4.13 5.01 18.11
CA VAL A 99 -4.10 5.50 16.72
C VAL A 99 -5.53 5.53 16.17
N GLU A 100 -5.91 6.63 15.53
CA GLU A 100 -7.19 6.71 14.81
C GLU A 100 -7.09 5.90 13.50
N VAL A 101 -7.98 4.93 13.30
CA VAL A 101 -7.94 4.03 12.13
C VAL A 101 -9.24 4.14 11.34
N ASP A 102 -9.15 4.74 10.15
CA ASP A 102 -10.26 4.85 9.19
C ASP A 102 -10.18 3.75 8.13
N LEU A 103 -11.23 2.93 8.04
CA LEU A 103 -11.33 1.86 7.03
C LEU A 103 -12.49 2.14 6.06
N ILE A 104 -12.15 2.39 4.79
CA ILE A 104 -13.09 2.62 3.70
C ILE A 104 -13.06 1.39 2.79
N ILE A 105 -13.90 0.40 3.11
CA ILE A 105 -13.90 -0.92 2.46
C ILE A 105 -15.26 -1.16 1.80
N ARG A 106 -15.25 -1.52 0.50
CA ARG A 106 -16.48 -1.74 -0.26
C ARG A 106 -17.00 -3.19 -0.28
N GLY A 107 -16.13 -4.16 0.00
CA GLY A 107 -16.43 -5.59 -0.06
C GLY A 107 -15.97 -6.34 1.19
N MET A 108 -15.95 -7.67 1.10
CA MET A 108 -15.37 -8.57 2.09
C MET A 108 -14.14 -9.25 1.53
#